data_AF-A0A1A7KC10-F1
#
_entry.id   AF-A0A1A7KC10-F1
#
_cell.length_a   1.000
_cell.length_b   1.000
_cell.length_c   1.000
_cell.angle_alpha   90.00
_cell.angle_beta   90.00
_cell.angle_gamma   90.00
#
_symmetry.space_group_name_H-M   'P 1'
#
loop_
_entity.id
_entity.type
_entity.pdbx_description
1 polymer ?
#
loop_
_entity_poly.entity_id
_entity_poly.type
_entity_poly.pdbx_seq_one_letter_code
_entity_poly.pdbx_strand_id
1 'polypeptide(L)'
;MKIQFLFVLLSSYLCFGQNKTEKAILLYSIDQYIKPVYNLSTDAALELARRISKATSTKNKNVSIALLDASRTTVLRLRGNGVGPHNTEASRRKAYTALSTKTPTLLLLRNSEKNPDTKT
;
A
#
# COMPACT_ATOMS: atom_id res chain seq x y z
N MET A 1 -57.73 43.01 26.62
CA MET A 1 -58.02 42.49 25.26
C MET A 1 -56.89 42.68 24.22
N LYS A 2 -55.75 43.33 24.51
CA LYS A 2 -54.69 43.58 23.52
C LYS A 2 -53.65 42.45 23.37
N ILE A 3 -53.47 41.60 24.40
CA ILE A 3 -52.47 40.52 24.41
C ILE A 3 -52.90 39.26 23.65
N GLN A 4 -54.20 39.02 23.50
CA GLN A 4 -54.71 37.88 22.72
C GLN A 4 -54.46 38.04 21.21
N PHE A 5 -54.49 39.27 20.69
CA PHE A 5 -54.16 39.53 19.28
C PHE A 5 -52.67 39.30 18.96
N LEU A 6 -51.77 39.50 19.94
CA LEU A 6 -50.34 39.27 19.76
C LEU A 6 -50.01 37.76 19.64
N PHE A 7 -50.74 36.91 20.36
CA PHE A 7 -50.57 35.45 20.27
C PHE A 7 -51.08 34.87 18.95
N VAL A 8 -52.18 35.42 18.40
CA VAL A 8 -52.70 35.00 17.10
C VAL A 8 -51.73 35.37 15.97
N LEU A 9 -51.12 36.57 16.03
CA LEU A 9 -50.07 36.96 15.09
C LEU A 9 -48.81 36.11 15.20
N LEU A 10 -48.41 35.68 16.40
CA LEU A 10 -47.19 34.86 16.56
C LEU A 10 -47.35 33.43 16.04
N SER A 11 -48.57 32.87 16.12
CA SER A 11 -48.86 31.51 15.63
C SER A 11 -48.78 31.36 14.11
N SER A 12 -49.08 32.41 13.33
CA SER A 12 -48.98 32.38 11.87
C SER A 12 -47.54 32.43 11.36
N TYR A 13 -46.60 33.02 12.12
CA TYR A 13 -45.18 33.01 11.78
C TYR A 13 -44.49 31.66 12.05
N LEU A 14 -45.01 30.85 12.97
CA LEU A 14 -44.46 29.52 13.27
C LEU A 14 -44.78 28.48 12.18
N CYS A 15 -45.78 28.72 11.33
CA CYS A 15 -46.22 27.75 10.32
C CYS A 15 -45.45 27.85 8.98
N PHE A 16 -44.53 28.81 8.82
CA PHE A 16 -43.90 29.09 7.52
C PHE A 16 -42.42 28.67 7.37
N GLY A 17 -41.89 27.88 8.31
CA GLY A 17 -40.48 27.48 8.27
C GLY A 17 -40.27 25.99 8.47
N GLN A 18 -40.44 25.18 7.41
CA GLN A 18 -39.77 23.87 7.21
C GLN A 18 -40.31 23.09 5.98
N ASN A 19 -40.34 23.70 4.80
CA ASN A 19 -40.73 23.03 3.56
C ASN A 19 -39.65 23.00 2.48
N LYS A 20 -38.39 23.23 2.86
CA LYS A 20 -37.27 22.68 2.09
C LYS A 20 -36.91 21.33 2.70
N THR A 21 -37.47 20.27 2.11
CA THR A 21 -36.93 18.92 2.27
C THR A 21 -35.44 19.02 1.90
N GLU A 22 -34.58 18.98 2.91
CA GLU A 22 -33.15 18.92 2.72
C GLU A 22 -32.91 17.69 1.85
N LYS A 23 -32.54 17.91 0.58
CA LYS A 23 -32.32 16.83 -0.37
C LYS A 23 -31.13 16.07 0.18
N ALA A 24 -31.39 14.94 0.85
CA ALA A 24 -30.35 14.06 1.36
C ALA A 24 -29.36 13.83 0.22
N ILE A 25 -28.13 14.33 0.39
CA ILE A 25 -27.07 14.11 -0.57
C ILE A 25 -26.93 12.59 -0.63
N LEU A 26 -27.25 12.01 -1.79
CA LEU A 26 -27.04 10.60 -2.05
C LEU A 26 -25.52 10.39 -1.97
N LEU A 27 -25.02 10.00 -0.80
CA LEU A 27 -23.64 9.59 -0.64
C LEU A 27 -23.45 8.39 -1.54
N TYR A 28 -22.80 8.63 -2.67
CA TYR A 28 -22.38 7.59 -3.60
C TYR A 28 -21.62 6.53 -2.80
N SER A 29 -21.93 5.24 -3.00
CA SER A 29 -21.25 4.17 -2.24
C SER A 29 -19.74 4.29 -2.47
N ILE A 30 -19.00 4.53 -1.38
CA ILE A 30 -17.54 4.63 -1.35
C ILE A 30 -16.86 3.39 -1.95
N ASP A 31 -17.56 2.26 -1.98
CA ASP A 31 -17.08 0.99 -2.53
C ASP A 31 -16.76 1.07 -4.03
N GLN A 32 -17.38 2.00 -4.78
CA GLN A 32 -17.04 2.20 -6.20
C GLN A 32 -15.60 2.70 -6.39
N TYR A 33 -15.03 3.38 -5.40
CA TYR A 33 -13.70 4.00 -5.48
C TYR A 33 -12.63 3.24 -4.68
N ILE A 34 -13.02 2.18 -3.96
CA ILE A 34 -12.10 1.38 -3.15
C ILE A 34 -11.83 0.05 -3.85
N LYS A 35 -10.55 -0.28 -4.07
CA LYS A 35 -10.12 -1.58 -4.57
C LYS A 35 -9.19 -2.25 -3.55
N PRO A 36 -9.51 -3.46 -3.05
CA PRO A 36 -8.62 -4.18 -2.16
C PRO A 36 -7.34 -4.60 -2.91
N VAL A 37 -6.20 -4.56 -2.21
CA VAL A 37 -4.90 -5.00 -2.73
C VAL A 37 -4.32 -6.03 -1.78
N TYR A 38 -3.96 -7.19 -2.32
CA TYR A 38 -3.26 -8.23 -1.57
C TYR A 38 -1.82 -7.81 -1.30
N ASN A 39 -1.42 -7.84 -0.04
CA ASN A 39 -0.07 -7.53 0.40
C ASN A 39 0.55 -8.71 1.15
N LEU A 40 1.88 -8.74 1.19
CA LEU A 40 2.63 -9.73 1.92
C LEU A 40 2.45 -9.50 3.43
N SER A 41 1.97 -10.50 4.17
CA SER A 41 1.89 -10.42 5.63
C SER A 41 3.28 -10.57 6.26
N THR A 42 3.44 -10.04 7.48
CA THR A 42 4.69 -10.18 8.24
C THR A 42 5.03 -11.64 8.51
N ASP A 43 4.05 -12.48 8.82
CA ASP A 43 4.25 -13.91 9.07
C ASP A 43 4.77 -14.63 7.82
N ALA A 44 4.17 -14.33 6.66
CA ALA A 44 4.64 -14.88 5.39
C ALA A 44 6.06 -14.39 5.06
N ALA A 45 6.37 -13.12 5.32
CA ALA A 45 7.71 -12.58 5.12
C ALA A 45 8.75 -13.27 6.02
N LEU A 46 8.42 -13.53 7.29
CA LEU A 46 9.29 -14.22 8.23
C LEU A 46 9.51 -15.69 7.83
N GLU A 47 8.47 -16.38 7.40
CA GLU A 47 8.56 -17.75 6.89
C GLU A 47 9.42 -17.83 5.63
N LEU A 48 9.24 -16.90 4.69
CA LEU A 48 10.09 -16.79 3.50
C LEU A 48 11.56 -16.58 3.89
N ALA A 49 11.85 -15.67 4.82
CA ALA A 49 13.20 -15.44 5.29
C ALA A 49 13.83 -16.70 5.91
N ARG A 50 13.08 -17.45 6.74
CA ARG A 50 13.56 -18.73 7.30
C ARG A 50 13.90 -19.73 6.21
N ARG A 51 13.05 -19.87 5.19
CA ARG A 51 13.29 -20.77 4.06
C ARG A 51 14.51 -20.36 3.25
N ILE A 52 14.67 -19.06 2.98
CA ILE A 52 15.85 -18.53 2.28
C ILE A 52 17.11 -18.81 3.09
N SER A 53 17.12 -18.49 4.39
CA SER A 53 18.27 -18.77 5.27
C SER A 53 18.64 -20.25 5.30
N LYS A 54 17.65 -21.16 5.35
CA LYS A 54 17.89 -22.60 5.27
C LYS A 54 18.50 -23.00 3.92
N ALA A 55 17.97 -22.49 2.81
CA ALA A 55 18.46 -22.78 1.46
C ALA A 55 19.86 -22.21 1.18
N THR A 56 20.25 -21.09 1.80
CA THR A 56 21.60 -20.54 1.67
C THR A 56 22.59 -21.22 2.61
N SER A 57 22.14 -21.67 3.79
CA SER A 57 22.95 -22.44 4.72
C SER A 57 23.42 -23.76 4.11
N THR A 58 22.57 -24.47 3.35
CA THR A 58 22.98 -25.69 2.64
C THR A 58 24.03 -25.45 1.55
N LYS A 59 24.22 -24.18 1.15
CA LYS A 59 25.24 -23.73 0.19
C LYS A 59 26.44 -23.07 0.87
N ASN A 60 26.52 -23.09 2.20
CA ASN A 60 27.55 -22.40 2.99
C ASN A 60 27.67 -20.91 2.64
N LYS A 61 26.53 -20.23 2.43
CA LYS A 61 26.47 -18.79 2.13
C LYS A 61 25.61 -18.04 3.14
N ASN A 62 26.13 -16.90 3.62
CA ASN A 62 25.36 -15.89 4.34
C ASN A 62 24.97 -14.78 3.37
N VAL A 63 23.73 -14.30 3.47
CA VAL A 63 23.16 -13.32 2.53
C VAL A 63 22.43 -12.19 3.25
N SER A 64 22.25 -11.05 2.58
CA SER A 64 21.25 -10.05 2.98
C SER A 64 19.94 -10.31 2.24
N ILE A 65 18.82 -10.24 2.96
CA ILE A 65 17.47 -10.52 2.47
C ILE A 65 16.65 -9.24 2.64
N ALA A 66 15.91 -8.85 1.59
CA ALA A 66 14.91 -7.80 1.66
C ALA A 66 13.63 -8.29 0.98
N LEU A 67 12.50 -8.13 1.67
CA LEU A 67 11.16 -8.49 1.17
C LEU A 67 10.29 -7.24 1.18
N LEU A 68 9.64 -7.00 0.04
CA LEU A 68 8.77 -5.84 -0.18
C LEU A 68 7.34 -6.33 -0.44
N ASP A 69 6.36 -5.52 -0.07
CA ASP A 69 4.94 -5.77 -0.37
C ASP A 69 4.57 -5.21 -1.75
N ALA A 70 3.29 -5.34 -2.14
CA ALA A 70 2.81 -4.83 -3.43
C ALA A 70 2.87 -3.29 -3.53
N SER A 71 2.96 -2.59 -2.40
CA SER A 71 3.14 -1.13 -2.35
C SER A 71 4.59 -0.69 -2.59
N ARG A 72 5.54 -1.64 -2.72
CA ARG A 72 7.01 -1.45 -2.78
C ARG A 72 7.61 -0.97 -1.45
N THR A 73 6.87 -1.12 -0.36
CA THR A 73 7.34 -0.85 1.00
C THR A 73 8.10 -2.08 1.52
N THR A 74 9.16 -1.86 2.29
CA THR A 74 9.91 -2.98 2.89
C THR A 74 9.14 -3.56 4.06
N VAL A 75 8.80 -4.85 3.97
CA VAL A 75 8.15 -5.60 5.06
C VAL A 75 9.20 -6.21 6.00
N LEU A 76 10.29 -6.74 5.43
CA LEU A 76 11.36 -7.39 6.20
C LEU A 76 12.72 -7.11 5.56
N ARG A 77 13.73 -6.88 6.41
CA ARG A 77 15.12 -6.74 5.99
C ARG A 77 16.04 -7.40 7.00
N LEU A 78 16.86 -8.34 6.53
CA LEU A 78 17.81 -9.10 7.35
C LEU A 78 19.20 -9.04 6.72
N ARG A 79 20.23 -8.96 7.55
CA ARG A 79 21.64 -9.07 7.13
C ARG A 79 22.24 -10.29 7.81
N GLY A 80 22.67 -11.27 7.02
CA GLY A 80 23.38 -12.43 7.54
C GLY A 80 24.71 -12.05 8.20
N ASN A 81 25.17 -12.88 9.13
CA ASN A 81 26.43 -12.68 9.83
C ASN A 81 27.62 -12.67 8.86
N GLY A 82 28.54 -11.73 9.02
CA GLY A 82 29.70 -11.56 8.14
C GLY A 82 29.40 -10.98 6.75
N VAL A 83 28.14 -10.64 6.45
CA VAL A 83 27.77 -9.99 5.18
C VAL A 83 28.07 -8.50 5.26
N GLY A 84 28.79 -7.96 4.26
CA GLY A 84 29.14 -6.55 4.20
C GLY A 84 27.91 -5.62 4.21
N PRO A 85 27.98 -4.45 4.87
CA PRO A 85 26.81 -3.58 5.13
C PRO A 85 26.12 -3.07 3.87
N HIS A 86 26.84 -2.89 2.77
CA HIS A 86 26.29 -2.45 1.48
C HIS A 86 25.26 -3.44 0.90
N ASN A 87 25.36 -4.74 1.22
CA ASN A 87 24.46 -5.75 0.70
C ASN A 87 23.03 -5.61 1.22
N THR A 88 22.85 -5.01 2.40
CA THR A 88 21.54 -4.74 2.96
C THR A 88 20.75 -3.81 2.04
N GLU A 89 21.36 -2.72 1.61
CA GLU A 89 20.73 -1.79 0.67
C GLU A 89 20.68 -2.36 -0.76
N ALA A 90 21.72 -3.05 -1.21
CA ALA A 90 21.72 -3.70 -2.53
C ALA A 90 20.59 -4.74 -2.68
N SER A 91 20.32 -5.53 -1.64
CA SER A 91 19.21 -6.50 -1.64
C SER A 91 17.85 -5.82 -1.76
N ARG A 92 17.63 -4.71 -1.05
CA ARG A 92 16.40 -3.90 -1.15
C ARG A 92 16.21 -3.33 -2.54
N ARG A 93 17.27 -2.76 -3.14
CA ARG A 93 17.22 -2.23 -4.51
C ARG A 93 16.87 -3.31 -5.52
N LYS A 94 17.47 -4.50 -5.41
CA LYS A 94 17.14 -5.64 -6.27
C LYS A 94 15.67 -6.05 -6.14
N ALA A 95 15.15 -6.15 -4.92
CA ALA A 95 13.75 -6.49 -4.69
C ALA A 95 12.80 -5.41 -5.28
N TYR A 96 13.13 -4.13 -5.10
CA TYR A 96 12.37 -3.01 -5.67
C TYR A 96 12.36 -3.06 -7.20
N THR A 97 13.52 -3.25 -7.83
CA THR A 97 13.64 -3.38 -9.29
C THR A 97 12.83 -4.56 -9.78
N ALA A 98 12.97 -5.74 -9.17
CA ALA A 98 12.24 -6.93 -9.60
C ALA A 98 10.72 -6.76 -9.50
N LEU A 99 10.24 -6.13 -8.42
CA LEU A 99 8.83 -5.84 -8.24
C LEU A 99 8.31 -4.79 -9.25
N SER A 100 9.11 -3.77 -9.53
CA SER A 100 8.72 -2.66 -10.44
C SER A 100 8.71 -3.09 -11.91
N THR A 101 9.67 -3.91 -12.32
CA THR A 101 9.76 -4.44 -13.69
C THR A 101 9.01 -5.76 -13.88
N LYS A 102 8.45 -6.32 -12.79
CA LYS A 102 7.84 -7.65 -12.75
C LYS A 102 8.74 -8.75 -13.34
N THR A 103 10.04 -8.58 -13.22
CA THR A 103 11.06 -9.44 -13.85
C THR A 103 12.22 -9.67 -12.87
N PRO A 104 12.68 -10.92 -12.66
CA PRO A 104 13.87 -11.17 -11.83
C PRO A 104 15.07 -10.34 -12.29
N THR A 105 15.78 -9.69 -11.37
CA THR A 105 16.83 -8.71 -11.74
C THR A 105 17.94 -9.28 -12.61
N LEU A 106 18.29 -10.57 -12.43
CA LEU A 106 19.27 -11.23 -13.28
C LEU A 106 18.75 -11.36 -14.72
N LEU A 107 17.49 -11.76 -14.89
CA LEU A 107 16.87 -11.87 -16.21
C LEU A 107 16.74 -10.49 -16.86
N LEU A 108 16.35 -9.47 -16.08
CA LEU A 108 16.30 -8.09 -16.56
C LEU A 108 17.65 -7.63 -17.12
N LEU A 109 18.74 -7.88 -16.39
CA LEU A 109 20.10 -7.57 -16.83
C LEU A 109 20.49 -8.34 -18.11
N ARG A 110 20.16 -9.63 -18.19
CA ARG A 110 20.45 -10.43 -19.39
C ARG A 110 19.66 -9.96 -20.60
N ASN A 111 18.44 -9.47 -20.40
CA ASN A 111 17.64 -8.91 -21.48
C ASN A 111 18.21 -7.57 -21.96
N SER A 112 18.67 -6.71 -21.03
CA SER A 112 19.29 -5.44 -21.43
C SER A 112 20.63 -5.64 -22.14
N GLU A 113 21.43 -6.64 -21.75
CA GLU A 113 22.68 -6.97 -22.44
C GLU A 113 22.46 -7.40 -23.91
N LYS A 114 21.31 -8.03 -24.21
CA LYS A 114 20.95 -8.51 -25.55
C LYS A 114 20.39 -7.41 -26.45
N ASN A 115 19.85 -6.32 -25.89
CA ASN A 115 19.32 -5.22 -26.67
C ASN A 115 20.29 -4.01 -26.62
N PRO A 116 21.00 -3.70 -27.73
CA PRO A 116 21.98 -2.62 -27.75
C PRO A 116 21.39 -1.25 -27.37
N ASP A 117 20.12 -1.00 -27.66
CA ASP A 117 19.44 0.27 -27.33
C ASP A 117 19.19 0.46 -25.83
N THR A 118 19.34 -0.61 -25.06
CA THR A 118 19.12 -0.60 -23.60
C THR A 118 20.41 -0.67 -22.78
N LYS A 119 21.57 -0.79 -23.44
CA LYS A 119 22.87 -0.69 -22.78
C LYS A 119 23.13 0.77 -22.40
N THR A 120 23.37 1.00 -21.11
CA THR A 120 23.85 2.27 -20.56
C THR A 120 25.18 2.06 -19.86
#